data_AF-A0A9P5HFC1-F1
#
_entry.id   AF-A0A9P5HFC1-F1
#
_cell.length_a   1.000
_cell.length_b   1.000
_cell.length_c   1.000
_cell.angle_alpha   90.00
_cell.angle_beta   90.00
_cell.angle_gamma   90.00
#
_symmetry.space_group_name_H-M   'P 1'
#
loop_
_entity.id
_entity.type
_entity.pdbx_description
1 polymer ?
#
loop_
_entity_poly.entity_id
_entity_poly.type
_entity_poly.pdbx_seq_one_letter_code
_entity_poly.pdbx_strand_id
1 'polypeptide(L)'
;MSIPDSVSLGVEVEFLSAQQRDSKSQIVNVDYQWICGPPSEDPYAGKSPEGPYYWAEMASVLNSCKVLESEGLPTGCPFPTEPDLKNPITKDAPADSILELPDASRIRVWNRDAVMYSTGSISSTRANYWFMVRERHISVDVRNLPGKSPSDEYNWHGTELNSPVLTRPNEFKNKLPSLKRSLNAIQNNMKVALNASCGLHLHVNDSGKLHLDTAKRVACLVLLLEDPLLYKLSHPSRSKSPYSVRISTDSKAVLGDESVPCLVGDGLIQTRALRDLIEKFKGRKMVSENTLKAMERIYFMRDQESLRTILKKYDEGPVHTTRRCALVVSRNDTIEFRYPASTFNSEYIAAWGQLVRHIYALTMKSPLEFSKILCHVYEVVTRDEAVGWEAVMEAIEFRDVGPEQWKKWIAEFDGPLKDLDQQGIMPRRPRMTID
;
A
#
# COMPACT_ATOMS: atom_id res chain seq x y z
N MET A 1 18.71 -15.16 -3.63
CA MET A 1 17.71 -16.26 -3.53
C MET A 1 16.64 -16.05 -4.60
N SER A 2 16.02 -17.09 -5.16
CA SER A 2 14.91 -16.92 -6.12
C SER A 2 13.58 -16.77 -5.38
N ILE A 3 12.82 -15.73 -5.70
CA ILE A 3 11.43 -15.57 -5.26
C ILE A 3 10.57 -16.54 -6.08
N PRO A 4 9.68 -17.35 -5.47
CA PRO A 4 8.76 -18.19 -6.24
C PRO A 4 7.86 -17.37 -7.16
N ASP A 5 7.64 -17.84 -8.38
CA ASP A 5 6.74 -17.19 -9.36
C ASP A 5 5.30 -17.09 -8.86
N SER A 6 4.93 -17.92 -7.89
CA SER A 6 3.63 -17.94 -7.24
C SER A 6 3.39 -16.73 -6.31
N VAL A 7 4.46 -16.05 -5.85
CA VAL A 7 4.35 -14.86 -5.01
C VAL A 7 3.88 -13.67 -5.84
N SER A 8 2.61 -13.33 -5.65
CA SER A 8 1.94 -12.24 -6.36
C SER A 8 2.06 -10.91 -5.62
N LEU A 9 1.83 -9.80 -6.33
CA LEU A 9 1.89 -8.45 -5.80
C LEU A 9 0.68 -7.61 -6.26
N GLY A 10 -0.04 -7.01 -5.33
CA GLY A 10 -0.92 -5.88 -5.57
C GLY A 10 -0.26 -4.58 -5.08
N VAL A 11 -0.51 -3.48 -5.77
CA VAL A 11 0.05 -2.15 -5.44
C VAL A 11 -1.09 -1.15 -5.35
N GLU A 12 -1.16 -0.42 -4.24
CA GLU A 12 -2.08 0.71 -4.06
C GLU A 12 -1.26 2.00 -3.92
N VAL A 13 -1.50 2.96 -4.82
CA VAL A 13 -0.83 4.27 -4.81
C VAL A 13 -1.86 5.34 -4.53
N GLU A 14 -1.80 5.93 -3.35
CA GLU A 14 -2.65 7.06 -2.96
C GLU A 14 -2.05 8.39 -3.45
N PHE A 15 -2.85 9.31 -3.94
CA PHE A 15 -2.41 10.62 -4.42
C PHE A 15 -3.54 11.65 -4.38
N LEU A 16 -3.19 12.92 -4.63
CA LEU A 16 -4.14 14.01 -4.76
C LEU A 16 -4.39 14.32 -6.22
N SER A 17 -5.65 14.45 -6.61
CA SER A 17 -6.07 14.91 -7.93
C SER A 17 -6.71 16.29 -7.85
N ALA A 18 -6.30 17.20 -8.74
CA ALA A 18 -6.83 18.55 -8.78
C ALA A 18 -8.17 18.64 -9.51
N GLN A 19 -9.04 19.52 -9.02
CA GLN A 19 -10.28 19.96 -9.65
C GLN A 19 -10.35 21.49 -9.67
N GLN A 20 -10.92 22.05 -10.74
CA GLN A 20 -11.15 23.50 -10.84
C GLN A 20 -12.12 23.98 -9.77
N ARG A 21 -11.87 25.17 -9.22
CA ARG A 21 -12.74 25.78 -8.20
C ARG A 21 -14.04 26.32 -8.78
N ASP A 22 -14.00 26.90 -9.97
CA ASP A 22 -15.16 27.45 -10.65
C ASP A 22 -15.04 27.28 -12.19
N SER A 23 -16.13 27.50 -12.92
CA SER A 23 -16.15 27.43 -14.39
C SER A 23 -15.52 28.65 -15.08
N LYS A 24 -15.18 29.69 -14.29
CA LYS A 24 -14.70 30.99 -14.76
C LYS A 24 -13.20 31.21 -14.53
N SER A 25 -12.55 30.36 -13.74
CA SER A 25 -11.09 30.29 -13.63
C SER A 25 -10.55 29.84 -14.98
N GLN A 26 -10.29 30.83 -15.84
CA GLN A 26 -9.54 30.62 -17.06
C GLN A 26 -8.22 29.96 -16.67
N ILE A 27 -7.93 28.82 -17.29
CA ILE A 27 -6.60 28.20 -17.22
C ILE A 27 -5.67 29.19 -17.90
N VAL A 28 -5.07 30.11 -17.13
CA VAL A 28 -3.97 30.94 -17.60
C VAL A 28 -2.71 30.08 -17.51
N ASN A 29 -2.63 28.98 -18.28
CA ASN A 29 -1.34 28.35 -18.51
C ASN A 29 -1.32 27.37 -19.68
N VAL A 30 -0.18 27.36 -20.33
CA VAL A 30 0.25 26.59 -21.51
C VAL A 30 0.37 25.07 -21.24
N ASP A 31 -0.20 24.61 -20.13
CA ASP A 31 0.04 23.30 -19.52
C ASP A 31 -1.21 22.42 -19.69
N TYR A 32 -1.14 21.51 -20.66
CA TYR A 32 -2.24 20.64 -21.11
C TYR A 32 -2.59 19.50 -20.12
N GLN A 33 -2.06 19.50 -18.89
CA GLN A 33 -2.52 18.57 -17.85
C GLN A 33 -3.99 18.86 -17.53
N TRP A 34 -4.84 17.86 -17.73
CA TRP A 34 -6.28 18.01 -17.59
C TRP A 34 -6.66 18.21 -16.12
N ILE A 35 -7.63 19.09 -15.91
CA ILE A 35 -8.19 19.41 -14.61
C ILE A 35 -9.65 18.97 -14.64
N CYS A 36 -10.11 18.29 -13.59
CA CYS A 36 -11.54 18.02 -13.44
C CYS A 36 -12.30 19.33 -13.55
N GLY A 37 -13.28 19.38 -14.46
CA GLY A 37 -14.21 20.51 -14.54
C GLY A 37 -14.82 20.80 -13.17
N PRO A 38 -15.28 22.04 -12.94
CA PRO A 38 -15.87 22.42 -11.68
C PRO A 38 -17.02 21.47 -11.34
N PRO A 39 -17.27 21.20 -10.05
CA PRO A 39 -18.42 20.40 -9.69
C PRO A 39 -19.68 21.00 -10.31
N SER A 40 -20.52 20.19 -10.95
CA SER A 40 -21.94 20.54 -11.02
C SER A 40 -22.39 20.76 -9.57
N GLU A 41 -23.08 21.86 -9.25
CA GLU A 41 -23.59 22.13 -7.90
C GLU A 41 -24.04 20.84 -7.24
N ASP A 42 -23.43 20.44 -6.12
CA ASP A 42 -23.86 19.26 -5.39
C ASP A 42 -25.25 19.58 -4.81
N PRO A 43 -26.34 19.02 -5.38
CA PRO A 43 -27.69 19.34 -4.93
C PRO A 43 -27.96 18.86 -3.50
N TYR A 44 -27.05 18.06 -2.93
CA TYR A 44 -27.09 17.51 -1.59
C TYR A 44 -26.00 18.08 -0.68
N ALA A 45 -25.40 19.22 -1.03
CA ALA A 45 -24.49 19.92 -0.14
C ALA A 45 -25.16 20.15 1.24
N GLY A 46 -24.63 19.50 2.28
CA GLY A 46 -25.19 19.54 3.65
C GLY A 46 -26.37 18.60 3.93
N LYS A 47 -26.81 17.77 2.98
CA LYS A 47 -27.92 16.81 3.14
C LYS A 47 -27.54 15.34 2.97
N SER A 48 -26.38 15.04 2.37
CA SER A 48 -25.91 13.67 2.22
C SER A 48 -25.11 13.21 3.46
N PRO A 49 -25.37 12.00 4.02
CA PRO A 49 -24.46 11.37 4.97
C PRO A 49 -23.04 11.13 4.39
N GLU A 50 -22.89 11.19 3.06
CA GLU A 50 -21.63 11.08 2.34
C GLU A 50 -20.88 12.42 2.14
N GLY A 51 -21.51 13.55 2.48
CA GLY A 51 -20.90 14.88 2.51
C GLY A 51 -20.97 15.67 1.18
N PRO A 52 -20.77 17.01 1.22
CA PRO A 52 -21.01 17.97 0.12
C PRO A 52 -20.08 17.90 -1.10
N TYR A 53 -19.27 16.84 -1.24
CA TYR A 53 -18.22 16.74 -2.26
C TYR A 53 -18.11 15.36 -2.91
N TYR A 54 -19.10 14.49 -2.68
CA TYR A 54 -19.10 13.12 -3.22
C TYR A 54 -18.93 13.11 -4.74
N TRP A 55 -19.65 13.96 -5.47
CA TRP A 55 -19.61 14.00 -6.93
C TRP A 55 -18.28 14.50 -7.49
N ALA A 56 -17.63 15.42 -6.78
CA ALA A 56 -16.32 15.97 -7.13
C ALA A 56 -15.22 14.90 -7.04
N GLU A 57 -15.25 14.09 -5.97
CA GLU A 57 -14.36 12.94 -5.80
C GLU A 57 -14.60 11.91 -6.94
N MET A 58 -15.86 11.62 -7.26
CA MET A 58 -16.22 10.67 -8.33
C MET A 58 -15.83 11.14 -9.73
N ALA A 59 -15.84 12.45 -9.99
CA ALA A 59 -15.30 13.01 -11.24
C ALA A 59 -13.80 12.73 -11.36
N SER A 60 -13.03 12.90 -10.28
CA SER A 60 -11.58 12.63 -10.27
C SER A 60 -11.28 11.16 -10.58
N VAL A 61 -12.06 10.25 -10.00
CA VAL A 61 -12.00 8.81 -10.28
C VAL A 61 -12.29 8.50 -11.74
N LEU A 62 -13.42 9.02 -12.28
CA LEU A 62 -13.80 8.79 -13.68
C LEU A 62 -12.73 9.23 -14.67
N ASN A 63 -12.15 10.41 -14.45
CA ASN A 63 -11.16 10.94 -15.39
C ASN A 63 -9.83 10.21 -15.31
N SER A 64 -9.45 9.75 -14.12
CA SER A 64 -8.32 8.82 -13.97
C SER A 64 -8.54 7.55 -14.79
N CYS A 65 -9.74 6.95 -14.74
CA CYS A 65 -10.08 5.82 -15.60
C CYS A 65 -9.94 6.15 -17.09
N LYS A 66 -10.48 7.29 -17.56
CA LYS A 66 -10.37 7.70 -18.98
C LYS A 66 -8.91 7.89 -19.43
N VAL A 67 -8.06 8.43 -18.56
CA VAL A 67 -6.62 8.57 -18.84
C VAL A 67 -5.96 7.20 -19.00
N LEU A 68 -6.23 6.27 -18.09
CA LEU A 68 -5.70 4.90 -18.18
C LEU A 68 -6.25 4.15 -19.41
N GLU A 69 -7.53 4.33 -19.71
CA GLU A 69 -8.18 3.78 -20.90
C GLU A 69 -7.47 4.25 -22.18
N SER A 70 -7.14 5.54 -22.28
CA SER A 70 -6.47 6.11 -23.46
C SER A 70 -5.07 5.52 -23.72
N GLU A 71 -4.46 4.91 -22.71
CA GLU A 71 -3.19 4.19 -22.78
C GLU A 71 -3.38 2.67 -23.02
N GLY A 72 -4.61 2.25 -23.35
CA GLY A 72 -4.96 0.86 -23.60
C GLY A 72 -4.91 -0.02 -22.34
N LEU A 73 -4.98 0.55 -21.14
CA LEU A 73 -5.02 -0.22 -19.89
C LEU A 73 -6.45 -0.69 -19.60
N PRO A 74 -6.65 -1.95 -19.17
CA PRO A 74 -7.92 -2.38 -18.60
C PRO A 74 -8.10 -1.67 -17.26
N THR A 75 -9.10 -0.82 -17.15
CA THR A 75 -9.32 0.05 -15.99
C THR A 75 -10.75 -0.08 -15.49
N GLY A 76 -10.96 0.17 -14.20
CA GLY A 76 -12.31 0.18 -13.64
C GLY A 76 -12.43 1.02 -12.38
N CYS A 77 -13.66 1.23 -11.94
CA CYS A 77 -13.96 1.93 -10.70
C CYS A 77 -15.30 1.44 -10.10
N PRO A 78 -15.59 1.71 -8.82
CA PRO A 78 -16.87 1.37 -8.22
C PRO A 78 -18.04 2.04 -8.95
N PHE A 79 -19.08 1.26 -9.25
CA PHE A 79 -20.34 1.77 -9.78
C PHE A 79 -21.37 1.85 -8.64
N PRO A 80 -22.01 3.02 -8.40
CA PRO A 80 -22.96 3.19 -7.30
C PRO A 80 -24.12 2.19 -7.35
N THR A 81 -24.59 1.75 -6.19
CA THR A 81 -25.77 0.88 -6.04
C THR A 81 -27.06 1.60 -6.41
N GLU A 82 -27.18 2.89 -6.10
CA GLU A 82 -28.27 3.76 -6.52
C GLU A 82 -27.76 4.75 -7.59
N PRO A 83 -27.93 4.43 -8.88
CA PRO A 83 -27.40 5.28 -9.94
C PRO A 83 -28.20 6.58 -10.03
N ASP A 84 -27.59 7.67 -9.54
CA ASP A 84 -28.07 9.03 -9.74
C ASP A 84 -27.60 9.54 -11.11
N LEU A 85 -28.49 10.12 -11.93
CA LEU A 85 -28.14 10.75 -13.22
C LEU A 85 -27.13 11.91 -13.08
N LYS A 86 -26.88 12.40 -11.86
CA LYS A 86 -25.87 13.41 -11.55
C LYS A 86 -24.50 12.82 -11.22
N ASN A 87 -24.37 11.52 -10.96
CA ASN A 87 -23.06 10.90 -10.75
C ASN A 87 -22.28 10.88 -12.07
N PRO A 88 -21.08 11.47 -12.15
CA PRO A 88 -20.25 11.38 -13.35
C PRO A 88 -20.01 9.92 -13.83
N ILE A 89 -19.92 8.96 -12.90
CA ILE A 89 -19.68 7.55 -13.20
C ILE A 89 -20.91 6.87 -13.80
N THR A 90 -22.14 7.30 -13.50
CA THR A 90 -23.37 6.63 -13.98
C THR A 90 -24.01 7.35 -15.17
N LYS A 91 -23.89 8.69 -15.23
CA LYS A 91 -24.63 9.57 -16.17
C LYS A 91 -24.54 9.10 -17.62
N ASP A 92 -23.35 8.65 -18.04
CA ASP A 92 -23.04 8.24 -19.41
C ASP A 92 -22.36 6.86 -19.41
N ALA A 93 -22.81 5.92 -18.59
CA ALA A 93 -22.26 4.55 -18.56
C ALA A 93 -23.00 3.65 -19.57
N PRO A 94 -22.33 3.16 -20.63
CA PRO A 94 -22.88 2.12 -21.49
C PRO A 94 -23.21 0.86 -20.67
N ALA A 95 -24.31 0.18 -20.98
CA ALA A 95 -24.75 -0.99 -20.22
C ALA A 95 -23.70 -2.13 -20.23
N ASP A 96 -22.98 -2.29 -21.34
CA ASP A 96 -21.88 -3.25 -21.52
C ASP A 96 -20.60 -2.90 -20.77
N SER A 97 -20.48 -1.66 -20.27
CA SER A 97 -19.37 -1.22 -19.42
C SER A 97 -19.58 -1.51 -17.92
N ILE A 98 -20.73 -2.07 -17.53
CA ILE A 98 -21.08 -2.32 -16.13
C ILE A 98 -20.99 -3.83 -15.85
N LEU A 99 -20.20 -4.21 -14.83
CA LEU A 99 -20.10 -5.58 -14.36
C LEU A 99 -20.66 -5.69 -12.95
N GLU A 100 -21.52 -6.69 -12.74
CA GLU A 100 -21.99 -7.08 -11.41
C GLU A 100 -21.04 -8.13 -10.82
N LEU A 101 -20.66 -7.92 -9.57
CA LEU A 101 -19.78 -8.79 -8.78
C LEU A 101 -20.62 -9.69 -7.86
N PRO A 102 -20.06 -10.78 -7.29
CA PRO A 102 -20.83 -11.77 -6.53
C PRO A 102 -21.34 -11.24 -5.20
N ASP A 103 -20.69 -10.20 -4.68
CA ASP A 103 -21.11 -9.47 -3.50
C ASP A 103 -22.21 -8.45 -3.81
N ALA A 104 -22.84 -8.55 -4.99
CA ALA A 104 -23.84 -7.63 -5.53
C ALA A 104 -23.33 -6.20 -5.73
N SER A 105 -22.03 -5.95 -5.53
CA SER A 105 -21.44 -4.68 -5.90
C SER A 105 -21.30 -4.58 -7.41
N ARG A 106 -21.33 -3.37 -7.95
CA ARG A 106 -21.15 -3.13 -9.38
C ARG A 106 -19.88 -2.34 -9.62
N ILE A 107 -19.25 -2.58 -10.76
CA ILE A 107 -18.10 -1.81 -11.22
C ILE A 107 -18.34 -1.32 -12.64
N ARG A 108 -17.79 -0.15 -12.97
CA ARG A 108 -17.68 0.34 -14.33
C ARG A 108 -16.29 0.01 -14.84
N VAL A 109 -16.19 -0.50 -16.07
CA VAL A 109 -14.93 -0.93 -16.67
C VAL A 109 -14.75 -0.38 -18.08
N TRP A 110 -13.50 -0.23 -18.48
CA TRP A 110 -13.08 0.13 -19.84
C TRP A 110 -11.98 -0.81 -20.31
N ASN A 111 -11.80 -0.92 -21.63
CA ASN A 111 -10.86 -1.85 -22.27
C ASN A 111 -11.00 -3.29 -21.72
N ARG A 112 -12.24 -3.77 -21.58
CA ARG A 112 -12.53 -5.10 -21.02
C ARG A 112 -11.79 -6.22 -21.76
N ASP A 113 -11.69 -6.12 -23.08
CA ASP A 113 -11.02 -7.13 -23.91
C ASP A 113 -9.49 -7.14 -23.72
N ALA A 114 -8.92 -6.07 -23.15
CA ALA A 114 -7.50 -6.01 -22.79
C ALA A 114 -7.21 -6.73 -21.46
N VAL A 115 -8.23 -7.20 -20.74
CA VAL A 115 -8.05 -8.04 -19.56
C VAL A 115 -7.49 -9.38 -20.00
N MET A 116 -6.20 -9.56 -19.76
CA MET A 116 -5.52 -10.82 -20.08
C MET A 116 -5.63 -11.88 -18.97
N TYR A 117 -6.46 -11.64 -17.94
CA TYR A 117 -6.52 -12.46 -16.73
C TYR A 117 -7.95 -12.93 -16.45
N SER A 118 -8.17 -14.25 -16.44
CA SER A 118 -9.36 -14.88 -15.88
C SER A 118 -8.94 -15.74 -14.69
N THR A 119 -8.65 -15.11 -13.54
CA THR A 119 -8.54 -15.89 -12.29
C THR A 119 -9.96 -16.27 -11.88
N GLY A 120 -10.25 -17.58 -11.82
CA GLY A 120 -11.60 -18.16 -11.82
C GLY A 120 -12.50 -17.93 -10.59
N SER A 121 -12.31 -16.87 -9.81
CA SER A 121 -13.20 -16.48 -8.70
C SER A 121 -13.65 -15.04 -8.90
N ILE A 122 -14.94 -14.74 -8.93
CA ILE A 122 -15.43 -13.42 -9.37
C ILE A 122 -15.10 -12.28 -8.35
N SER A 123 -14.66 -12.57 -7.10
CA SER A 123 -14.00 -11.55 -6.24
C SER A 123 -12.67 -11.04 -6.83
N SER A 124 -12.08 -11.80 -7.76
CA SER A 124 -10.92 -11.46 -8.56
C SER A 124 -11.21 -10.46 -9.67
N THR A 125 -12.47 -10.14 -9.96
CA THR A 125 -12.79 -9.31 -11.13
C THR A 125 -12.14 -7.94 -11.00
N ARG A 126 -12.17 -7.30 -9.82
CA ARG A 126 -11.47 -6.04 -9.56
C ARG A 126 -9.94 -6.17 -9.71
N ALA A 127 -9.40 -7.30 -9.25
CA ALA A 127 -7.98 -7.64 -9.31
C ALA A 127 -7.44 -7.84 -10.74
N ASN A 128 -8.29 -7.75 -11.77
CA ASN A 128 -7.88 -7.81 -13.17
C ASN A 128 -7.73 -6.42 -13.84
N TYR A 129 -8.14 -5.34 -13.15
CA TYR A 129 -8.15 -3.98 -13.68
C TYR A 129 -7.22 -3.07 -12.88
N TRP A 130 -6.72 -2.02 -13.53
CA TRP A 130 -6.24 -0.84 -12.87
C TRP A 130 -7.45 -0.12 -12.26
N PHE A 131 -7.61 -0.23 -10.95
CA PHE A 131 -8.85 0.11 -10.29
C PHE A 131 -8.72 1.43 -9.52
N MET A 132 -9.55 2.40 -9.89
CA MET A 132 -9.54 3.74 -9.29
C MET A 132 -10.60 3.84 -8.20
N VAL A 133 -10.19 4.30 -7.01
CA VAL A 133 -11.10 4.59 -5.90
C VAL A 133 -10.81 5.96 -5.31
N ARG A 134 -11.79 6.50 -4.57
CA ARG A 134 -11.62 7.72 -3.80
C ARG A 134 -10.93 7.41 -2.48
N GLU A 135 -10.07 8.30 -2.02
CA GLU A 135 -9.44 8.19 -0.71
C GLU A 135 -9.90 9.31 0.23
N ARG A 136 -10.96 9.01 1.00
CA ARG A 136 -11.72 10.01 1.78
C ARG A 136 -10.87 10.63 2.89
N HIS A 137 -9.99 9.87 3.53
CA HIS A 137 -9.23 10.42 4.66
C HIS A 137 -8.26 11.51 4.18
N ILE A 138 -7.63 11.31 3.02
CA ILE A 138 -6.77 12.31 2.39
C ILE A 138 -7.59 13.55 1.99
N SER A 139 -8.76 13.38 1.38
CA SER A 139 -9.66 14.51 1.06
C SER A 139 -10.06 15.31 2.31
N VAL A 140 -10.24 14.63 3.45
CA VAL A 140 -10.56 15.28 4.73
C VAL A 140 -9.35 16.03 5.28
N ASP A 141 -8.16 15.42 5.26
CA ASP A 141 -6.91 16.04 5.73
C ASP A 141 -6.61 17.33 4.96
N VAL A 142 -6.71 17.32 3.63
CA VAL A 142 -6.43 18.53 2.81
C VAL A 142 -7.38 19.69 3.12
N ARG A 143 -8.63 19.40 3.48
CA ARG A 143 -9.62 20.43 3.80
C ARG A 143 -9.47 21.01 5.21
N ASN A 144 -9.14 20.15 6.17
CA ASN A 144 -9.25 20.48 7.58
C ASN A 144 -7.90 20.79 8.24
N LEU A 145 -6.78 20.37 7.64
CA LEU A 145 -5.45 20.56 8.22
C LEU A 145 -4.66 21.61 7.42
N PRO A 146 -4.11 22.64 8.08
CA PRO A 146 -3.32 23.65 7.41
C PRO A 146 -2.06 23.05 6.79
N GLY A 147 -1.68 23.53 5.61
CA GLY A 147 -0.48 23.10 4.89
C GLY A 147 -0.60 21.76 4.17
N LYS A 148 -1.73 21.04 4.26
CA LYS A 148 -1.93 19.76 3.52
C LYS A 148 -2.35 19.94 2.06
N SER A 149 -2.84 21.12 1.70
CA SER A 149 -3.20 21.46 0.32
C SER A 149 -1.94 21.81 -0.48
N PRO A 150 -1.68 21.14 -1.62
CA PRO A 150 -0.52 21.44 -2.47
C PRO A 150 -0.53 22.85 -3.06
N SER A 151 -1.72 23.45 -3.24
CA SER A 151 -1.89 24.80 -3.77
C SER A 151 -3.30 25.34 -3.49
N ASP A 152 -3.45 26.66 -3.47
CA ASP A 152 -4.75 27.32 -3.37
C ASP A 152 -5.45 27.54 -4.72
N GLU A 153 -4.87 27.09 -5.83
CA GLU A 153 -5.47 27.24 -7.16
C GLU A 153 -6.60 26.24 -7.43
N TYR A 154 -6.61 25.12 -6.71
CA TYR A 154 -7.47 23.96 -6.99
C TYR A 154 -8.23 23.49 -5.76
N ASN A 155 -9.26 22.70 -5.99
CA ASN A 155 -9.81 21.78 -5.01
C ASN A 155 -9.09 20.44 -5.17
N TRP A 156 -8.59 19.89 -4.07
CA TRP A 156 -7.81 18.66 -4.07
C TRP A 156 -8.58 17.51 -3.44
N HIS A 157 -8.58 16.37 -4.10
CA HIS A 157 -9.28 15.17 -3.66
C HIS A 157 -8.32 13.99 -3.57
N GLY A 158 -8.45 13.21 -2.50
CA GLY A 158 -7.74 11.95 -2.37
C GLY A 158 -8.26 10.93 -3.36
N THR A 159 -7.34 10.30 -4.09
CA THR A 159 -7.59 9.27 -5.08
C THR A 159 -6.57 8.16 -4.88
N GLU A 160 -6.96 6.92 -5.15
CA GLU A 160 -6.08 5.76 -5.06
C GLU A 160 -6.15 4.93 -6.34
N LEU A 161 -4.97 4.60 -6.87
CA LEU A 161 -4.78 3.68 -7.98
C LEU A 161 -4.40 2.30 -7.42
N ASN A 162 -5.25 1.31 -7.65
CA ASN A 162 -4.98 -0.09 -7.35
C ASN A 162 -4.51 -0.81 -8.61
N SER A 163 -3.41 -1.56 -8.54
CA SER A 163 -2.98 -2.40 -9.64
C SER A 163 -3.85 -3.66 -9.76
N PRO A 164 -3.91 -4.28 -10.95
CA PRO A 164 -4.22 -5.69 -11.04
C PRO A 164 -3.27 -6.51 -10.16
N VAL A 165 -3.64 -7.75 -9.82
CA VAL A 165 -2.73 -8.68 -9.14
C VAL A 165 -1.64 -9.09 -10.12
N LEU A 166 -0.43 -8.63 -9.84
CA LEU A 166 0.76 -8.85 -10.66
C LEU A 166 1.35 -10.22 -10.32
N THR A 167 1.38 -11.11 -11.31
CA THR A 167 1.90 -12.49 -11.18
C THR A 167 2.97 -12.81 -12.22
N ARG A 168 3.11 -12.00 -13.26
CA ARG A 168 3.97 -12.32 -14.41
C ARG A 168 5.44 -12.06 -14.07
N PRO A 169 6.35 -13.01 -14.35
CA PRO A 169 7.79 -12.79 -14.18
C PRO A 169 8.31 -11.54 -14.89
N ASN A 170 7.74 -11.21 -16.06
CA ASN A 170 8.11 -10.01 -16.83
C ASN A 170 7.77 -8.70 -16.13
N GLU A 171 6.73 -8.66 -15.28
CA GLU A 171 6.47 -7.47 -14.47
C GLU A 171 7.64 -7.23 -13.52
N PHE A 172 8.06 -8.27 -12.82
CA PHE A 172 9.12 -8.17 -11.82
C PHE A 172 10.52 -7.98 -12.44
N LYS A 173 10.84 -8.72 -13.51
CA LYS A 173 12.11 -8.62 -14.23
C LYS A 173 12.34 -7.23 -14.82
N ASN A 174 11.28 -6.58 -15.30
CA ASN A 174 11.36 -5.27 -15.96
C ASN A 174 10.90 -4.11 -15.07
N LYS A 175 10.93 -4.30 -13.74
CA LYS A 175 10.61 -3.25 -12.74
C LYS A 175 9.21 -2.63 -12.91
N LEU A 176 8.20 -3.48 -13.02
CA LEU A 176 6.78 -3.13 -13.09
C LEU A 176 6.44 -2.19 -14.27
N PRO A 177 6.67 -2.58 -15.53
CA PRO A 177 6.44 -1.73 -16.70
C PRO A 177 4.98 -1.28 -16.85
N SER A 178 4.00 -2.10 -16.47
CA SER A 178 2.59 -1.72 -16.55
C SER A 178 2.24 -0.65 -15.50
N LEU A 179 2.80 -0.75 -14.28
CA LEU A 179 2.72 0.29 -13.25
C LEU A 179 3.39 1.58 -13.70
N LYS A 180 4.59 1.48 -14.29
CA LYS A 180 5.26 2.66 -14.85
C LYS A 180 4.40 3.37 -15.90
N ARG A 181 3.74 2.60 -16.77
CA ARG A 181 2.82 3.14 -17.78
C ARG A 181 1.63 3.84 -17.13
N SER A 182 0.96 3.21 -16.16
CA SER A 182 -0.21 3.81 -15.49
C SER A 182 0.13 5.08 -14.70
N LEU A 183 1.22 5.08 -13.93
CA LEU A 183 1.67 6.27 -13.19
C LEU A 183 2.07 7.42 -14.12
N ASN A 184 2.81 7.12 -15.20
CA ASN A 184 3.17 8.12 -16.19
C ASN A 184 1.92 8.68 -16.89
N ALA A 185 0.93 7.85 -17.19
CA ALA A 185 -0.34 8.27 -17.80
C ALA A 185 -1.04 9.30 -16.92
N ILE A 186 -1.22 8.99 -15.63
CA ILE A 186 -1.86 9.89 -14.68
C ILE A 186 -1.04 11.17 -14.52
N GLN A 187 0.26 11.09 -14.22
CA GLN A 187 1.10 12.27 -14.01
C GLN A 187 1.20 13.17 -15.25
N ASN A 188 1.18 12.62 -16.46
CA ASN A 188 1.33 13.42 -17.68
C ASN A 188 0.03 14.03 -18.19
N ASN A 189 -1.12 13.49 -17.78
CA ASN A 189 -2.43 13.92 -18.29
C ASN A 189 -3.33 14.53 -17.22
N MET A 190 -2.94 14.47 -15.94
CA MET A 190 -3.69 15.05 -14.83
C MET A 190 -2.79 15.90 -13.95
N LYS A 191 -3.34 16.97 -13.36
CA LYS A 191 -2.68 17.68 -12.25
C LYS A 191 -2.81 16.84 -10.98
N VAL A 192 -1.69 16.27 -10.57
CA VAL A 192 -1.59 15.44 -9.37
C VAL A 192 -0.55 15.98 -8.40
N ALA A 193 -0.72 15.64 -7.14
CA ALA A 193 0.19 15.99 -6.06
C ALA A 193 0.27 14.84 -5.05
N LEU A 194 1.26 14.92 -4.18
CA LEU A 194 1.46 14.02 -3.06
C LEU A 194 1.61 14.86 -1.79
N ASN A 195 1.17 14.32 -0.66
CA ASN A 195 1.46 14.89 0.65
C ASN A 195 1.81 13.79 1.65
N ALA A 196 2.11 14.15 2.91
CA ALA A 196 2.50 13.18 3.92
C ALA A 196 1.38 12.20 4.33
N SER A 197 0.12 12.49 3.98
CA SER A 197 -1.01 11.57 4.21
C SER A 197 -1.09 10.49 3.12
N CYS A 198 -0.52 10.71 1.92
CA CYS A 198 -0.51 9.73 0.85
C CYS A 198 0.45 8.55 1.12
N GLY A 199 -0.06 7.33 1.00
CA GLY A 199 0.67 6.09 1.16
C GLY A 199 0.79 5.20 -0.05
N LEU A 200 1.79 4.33 0.04
CA LEU A 200 1.99 3.21 -0.86
C LEU A 200 1.69 1.94 -0.06
N HIS A 201 0.70 1.17 -0.50
CA HIS A 201 0.38 -0.13 0.07
C HIS A 201 0.79 -1.24 -0.89
N LEU A 202 1.37 -2.30 -0.33
CA LEU A 202 1.84 -3.45 -1.09
C LEU A 202 1.21 -4.71 -0.54
N HIS A 203 0.46 -5.41 -1.38
CA HIS A 203 -0.27 -6.61 -1.03
C HIS A 203 0.45 -7.83 -1.58
N VAL A 204 0.80 -8.78 -0.72
CA VAL A 204 1.46 -10.02 -1.13
C VAL A 204 0.70 -11.25 -0.66
N ASN A 205 0.66 -12.27 -1.51
CA ASN A 205 0.17 -13.60 -1.17
C ASN A 205 0.76 -14.66 -2.12
N ASP A 206 0.37 -15.92 -1.92
CA ASP A 206 0.75 -17.04 -2.78
C ASP A 206 -0.40 -17.39 -3.71
N SER A 207 -0.27 -17.05 -5.00
CA SER A 207 -1.25 -17.37 -6.05
C SER A 207 -2.70 -16.97 -5.72
N GLY A 208 -2.89 -15.82 -5.09
CA GLY A 208 -4.22 -15.33 -4.71
C GLY A 208 -4.71 -15.86 -3.35
N LYS A 209 -3.89 -16.60 -2.60
CA LYS A 209 -4.25 -17.17 -1.29
C LYS A 209 -3.22 -16.83 -0.22
N LEU A 210 -3.70 -16.43 0.95
CA LEU A 210 -2.87 -16.27 2.13
C LEU A 210 -2.94 -17.52 3.01
N HIS A 211 -1.79 -18.15 3.24
CA HIS A 211 -1.67 -19.24 4.20
C HIS A 211 -1.40 -18.68 5.61
N LEU A 212 -2.15 -19.17 6.61
CA LEU A 212 -2.06 -18.67 7.98
C LEU A 212 -0.64 -18.77 8.56
N ASP A 213 0.03 -19.90 8.37
CA ASP A 213 1.39 -20.10 8.91
C ASP A 213 2.41 -19.17 8.25
N THR A 214 2.32 -18.98 6.94
CA THR A 214 3.11 -17.97 6.22
C THR A 214 2.81 -16.58 6.78
N ALA A 215 1.55 -16.26 7.05
CA ALA A 215 1.17 -14.96 7.58
C ALA A 215 1.73 -14.67 8.97
N LYS A 216 1.68 -15.67 9.87
CA LYS A 216 2.30 -15.60 11.20
C LYS A 216 3.81 -15.38 11.10
N ARG A 217 4.48 -16.11 10.21
CA ARG A 217 5.91 -15.95 9.96
C ARG A 217 6.27 -14.58 9.40
N VAL A 218 5.48 -14.03 8.48
CA VAL A 218 5.66 -12.65 7.99
C VAL A 218 5.55 -11.68 9.15
N ALA A 219 4.49 -11.77 9.97
CA ALA A 219 4.33 -10.88 11.12
C ALA A 219 5.52 -10.97 12.09
N CYS A 220 5.95 -12.19 12.45
CA CYS A 220 7.11 -12.40 13.33
C CYS A 220 8.42 -11.87 12.73
N LEU A 221 8.67 -12.08 11.45
CA LEU A 221 9.85 -11.53 10.79
C LEU A 221 9.79 -10.00 10.75
N VAL A 222 8.63 -9.43 10.41
CA VAL A 222 8.43 -7.97 10.37
C VAL A 222 8.61 -7.33 11.74
N LEU A 223 8.24 -7.98 12.86
CA LEU A 223 8.55 -7.49 14.21
C LEU A 223 10.05 -7.17 14.39
N LEU A 224 10.94 -7.92 13.71
CA LEU A 224 12.38 -7.71 13.77
C LEU A 224 12.88 -6.73 12.71
N LEU A 225 12.21 -6.63 11.56
CA LEU A 225 12.63 -5.80 10.43
C LEU A 225 12.11 -4.36 10.48
N GLU A 226 11.05 -4.11 11.24
CA GLU A 226 10.27 -2.87 11.17
C GLU A 226 11.12 -1.60 11.37
N ASP A 227 11.79 -1.47 12.51
CA ASP A 227 12.66 -0.31 12.80
C ASP A 227 14.04 -0.34 12.13
N PRO A 228 14.76 -1.48 12.08
CA PRO A 228 16.12 -1.48 11.56
C PRO A 228 16.19 -1.56 10.03
N LEU A 229 15.08 -1.90 9.35
CA LEU A 229 15.02 -1.96 7.89
C LEU A 229 13.84 -1.15 7.30
N LEU A 230 12.59 -1.54 7.57
CA LEU A 230 11.44 -1.02 6.80
C LEU A 230 11.24 0.50 6.97
N TYR A 231 11.32 1.01 8.20
CA TYR A 231 11.25 2.46 8.43
C TYR A 231 12.54 3.20 8.03
N LYS A 232 13.70 2.53 7.95
CA LYS A 232 14.94 3.15 7.44
C LYS A 232 14.88 3.41 5.94
N LEU A 233 14.17 2.56 5.20
CA LEU A 233 13.94 2.74 3.77
C LEU A 233 12.74 3.65 3.46
N SER A 234 11.98 4.06 4.48
CA SER A 234 10.77 4.87 4.33
C SER A 234 11.03 6.33 4.69
N HIS A 235 10.22 7.23 4.15
CA HIS A 235 10.28 8.64 4.55
C HIS A 235 10.03 8.80 6.06
N PRO A 236 10.81 9.64 6.79
CA PRO A 236 10.68 9.76 8.25
C PRO A 236 9.29 10.10 8.78
N SER A 237 8.48 10.84 8.02
CA SER A 237 7.09 11.15 8.38
C SER A 237 6.23 9.90 8.59
N ARG A 238 6.53 8.79 7.89
CA ARG A 238 5.79 7.53 7.98
C ARG A 238 5.86 6.91 9.36
N SER A 239 7.02 6.98 9.99
CA SER A 239 7.24 6.46 11.35
C SER A 239 6.40 7.17 12.42
N LYS A 240 5.86 8.37 12.11
CA LYS A 240 5.01 9.19 12.97
C LYS A 240 3.56 9.22 12.49
N SER A 241 3.26 8.59 11.35
CA SER A 241 1.94 8.63 10.74
C SER A 241 0.98 7.70 11.49
N PRO A 242 -0.24 8.14 11.84
CA PRO A 242 -1.26 7.28 12.42
C PRO A 242 -1.72 6.18 11.45
N TYR A 243 -1.45 6.33 10.15
CA TYR A 243 -1.80 5.36 9.11
C TYR A 243 -0.72 4.28 8.90
N SER A 244 0.42 4.40 9.58
CA SER A 244 1.56 3.50 9.47
C SER A 244 2.18 3.32 10.86
N VAL A 245 1.38 2.95 11.85
CA VAL A 245 1.88 2.66 13.21
C VAL A 245 2.50 1.27 13.28
N ARG A 246 3.51 1.11 14.12
CA ARG A 246 4.30 -0.12 14.24
C ARG A 246 3.49 -1.31 14.71
N ILE A 247 3.74 -2.50 14.17
CA ILE A 247 3.28 -3.72 14.86
C ILE A 247 4.16 -4.06 16.06
N SER A 248 5.45 -3.69 16.03
CA SER A 248 6.44 -4.01 17.07
C SER A 248 6.27 -3.25 18.39
N THR A 249 5.52 -2.15 18.37
CA THR A 249 5.26 -1.35 19.58
C THR A 249 3.77 -1.09 19.84
N ASP A 250 2.93 -1.08 18.82
CA ASP A 250 1.54 -0.62 18.95
C ASP A 250 0.49 -1.72 18.72
N SER A 251 0.85 -2.91 18.23
CA SER A 251 -0.15 -3.96 18.02
C SER A 251 -0.65 -4.57 19.32
N LYS A 252 -1.88 -5.10 19.30
CA LYS A 252 -2.43 -5.91 20.41
C LYS A 252 -1.54 -7.11 20.76
N ALA A 253 -0.77 -7.65 19.80
CA ALA A 253 0.19 -8.72 20.06
C ALA A 253 1.28 -8.29 21.06
N VAL A 254 1.75 -7.05 20.95
CA VAL A 254 2.80 -6.50 21.84
C VAL A 254 2.19 -5.96 23.12
N LEU A 255 1.06 -5.26 23.02
CA LEU A 255 0.40 -4.59 24.15
C LEU A 255 -0.44 -5.52 25.03
N GLY A 256 -0.74 -6.74 24.57
CA GLY A 256 -1.49 -7.70 25.37
C GLY A 256 -0.72 -8.19 26.59
N ASP A 257 -1.44 -8.55 27.65
CA ASP A 257 -0.89 -9.17 28.86
C ASP A 257 -1.30 -10.64 29.01
N GLU A 258 -2.15 -11.13 28.11
CA GLU A 258 -2.62 -12.51 28.15
C GLU A 258 -1.46 -13.50 28.01
N SER A 259 -1.46 -14.51 28.87
CA SER A 259 -0.57 -15.65 28.77
C SER A 259 -1.01 -16.52 27.60
N VAL A 260 -0.05 -16.91 26.78
CA VAL A 260 -0.31 -17.80 25.67
C VAL A 260 -0.29 -19.24 26.18
N PRO A 261 -1.29 -20.07 25.86
CA PRO A 261 -1.22 -21.50 26.11
C PRO A 261 -0.02 -22.18 25.43
N CYS A 262 0.13 -23.49 25.62
CA CYS A 262 1.19 -24.27 24.98
C CYS A 262 1.14 -24.15 23.45
N LEU A 263 2.24 -23.69 22.85
CA LEU A 263 2.41 -23.64 21.39
C LEU A 263 2.76 -25.02 20.84
N VAL A 264 2.36 -25.26 19.59
CA VAL A 264 2.65 -26.50 18.86
C VAL A 264 3.21 -26.19 17.47
N GLY A 265 3.82 -27.19 16.84
CA GLY A 265 4.30 -27.12 15.46
C GLY A 265 5.29 -25.97 15.24
N ASP A 266 5.02 -25.16 14.20
CA ASP A 266 5.89 -24.07 13.78
C ASP A 266 6.14 -23.04 14.90
N GLY A 267 5.10 -22.64 15.62
CA GLY A 267 5.23 -21.67 16.71
C GLY A 267 6.18 -22.14 17.81
N LEU A 268 6.13 -23.42 18.18
CA LEU A 268 7.04 -24.00 19.17
C LEU A 268 8.49 -24.00 18.69
N ILE A 269 8.73 -24.32 17.40
CA ILE A 269 10.07 -24.30 16.80
C ILE A 269 10.67 -22.90 16.86
N GLN A 270 9.93 -21.90 16.38
CA GLN A 270 10.44 -20.53 16.28
C GLN A 270 10.69 -19.91 17.66
N THR A 271 9.72 -20.03 18.56
CA THR A 271 9.79 -19.41 19.89
C THR A 271 10.84 -20.05 20.79
N ARG A 272 11.04 -21.38 20.69
CA ARG A 272 12.12 -22.06 21.41
C ARG A 272 13.49 -21.59 20.93
N ALA A 273 13.71 -21.57 19.62
CA ALA A 273 14.98 -21.12 19.05
C ALA A 273 15.29 -19.67 19.43
N LEU A 274 14.27 -18.80 19.45
CA LEU A 274 14.43 -17.41 19.85
C LEU A 274 14.70 -17.25 21.35
N ARG A 275 14.04 -18.04 22.20
CA ARG A 275 14.28 -18.06 23.66
C ARG A 275 15.72 -18.43 23.99
N ASP A 276 16.27 -19.43 23.30
CA ASP A 276 17.68 -19.82 23.47
C ASP A 276 18.63 -18.67 23.11
N LEU A 277 18.32 -17.88 22.07
CA LEU A 277 19.10 -16.69 21.70
C LEU A 277 18.94 -15.53 22.68
N ILE A 278 17.73 -15.30 23.19
CA ILE A 278 17.48 -14.26 24.20
C ILE A 278 18.34 -14.50 25.45
N GLU A 279 18.38 -15.74 25.95
CA GLU A 279 19.23 -16.07 27.10
C GLU A 279 20.72 -15.97 26.74
N LYS A 280 21.12 -16.43 25.54
CA LYS A 280 22.50 -16.32 25.06
C LYS A 280 22.98 -14.86 24.93
N PHE A 281 22.11 -13.95 24.52
CA PHE A 281 22.41 -12.53 24.28
C PHE A 281 21.94 -11.62 25.42
N LYS A 282 21.61 -12.21 26.56
CA LYS A 282 21.20 -11.48 27.76
C LYS A 282 22.21 -10.40 28.13
N GLY A 283 21.72 -9.17 28.28
CA GLY A 283 22.53 -7.99 28.57
C GLY A 283 22.75 -7.05 27.39
N ARG A 284 22.49 -7.47 26.14
CA ARG A 284 22.46 -6.56 24.99
C ARG A 284 21.27 -5.60 25.09
N LYS A 285 21.45 -4.35 24.67
CA LYS A 285 20.43 -3.28 24.84
C LYS A 285 19.11 -3.55 24.11
N MET A 286 19.18 -4.22 22.97
CA MET A 286 18.04 -4.43 22.06
C MET A 286 17.35 -5.79 22.28
N VAL A 287 17.86 -6.63 23.19
CA VAL A 287 17.23 -7.90 23.55
C VAL A 287 16.03 -7.64 24.44
N SER A 288 14.85 -8.11 24.03
CA SER A 288 13.58 -7.88 24.73
C SER A 288 12.74 -9.15 24.80
N GLU A 289 12.29 -9.51 26.00
CA GLU A 289 11.30 -10.58 26.25
C GLU A 289 9.94 -10.25 25.63
N ASN A 290 9.62 -8.97 25.42
CA ASN A 290 8.34 -8.56 24.83
C ASN A 290 8.23 -9.02 23.37
N THR A 291 9.35 -9.06 22.64
CA THR A 291 9.38 -9.59 21.28
C THR A 291 8.99 -11.07 21.24
N LEU A 292 9.53 -11.87 22.17
CA LEU A 292 9.18 -13.29 22.28
C LEU A 292 7.70 -13.47 22.60
N LYS A 293 7.18 -12.76 23.61
CA LYS A 293 5.75 -12.82 23.99
C LYS A 293 4.82 -12.43 22.84
N ALA A 294 5.17 -11.39 22.07
CA ALA A 294 4.40 -10.98 20.91
C ALA A 294 4.38 -12.07 19.83
N MET A 295 5.52 -12.70 19.54
CA MET A 295 5.59 -13.84 18.61
C MET A 295 4.77 -15.03 19.09
N GLU A 296 4.83 -15.35 20.39
CA GLU A 296 4.01 -16.42 20.97
C GLU A 296 2.51 -16.17 20.73
N ARG A 297 2.04 -14.94 20.94
CA ARG A 297 0.64 -14.56 20.71
C ARG A 297 0.25 -14.63 19.23
N ILE A 298 1.12 -14.18 18.33
CA ILE A 298 0.91 -14.30 16.88
C ILE A 298 0.76 -15.78 16.48
N TYR A 299 1.67 -16.64 16.95
CA TYR A 299 1.64 -18.06 16.61
C TYR A 299 0.42 -18.80 17.17
N PHE A 300 -0.14 -18.33 18.28
CA PHE A 300 -1.33 -18.90 18.89
C PHE A 300 -2.62 -18.69 18.09
N MET A 301 -2.67 -17.70 17.20
CA MET A 301 -3.88 -17.39 16.41
C MET A 301 -4.30 -18.57 15.53
N ARG A 302 -5.58 -18.96 15.56
CA ARG A 302 -6.03 -20.20 14.88
C ARG A 302 -6.54 -19.99 13.45
N ASP A 303 -6.79 -18.73 13.09
CA ASP A 303 -7.35 -18.34 11.81
C ASP A 303 -6.87 -16.94 11.41
N GLN A 304 -7.10 -16.58 10.14
CA GLN A 304 -6.68 -15.30 9.59
C GLN A 304 -7.38 -14.10 10.25
N GLU A 305 -8.61 -14.27 10.72
CA GLU A 305 -9.41 -13.19 11.33
C GLU A 305 -8.87 -12.81 12.72
N SER A 306 -8.53 -13.82 13.52
CA SER A 306 -7.87 -13.68 14.80
C SER A 306 -6.48 -13.04 14.63
N LEU A 307 -5.71 -13.50 13.63
CA LEU A 307 -4.42 -12.89 13.29
C LEU A 307 -4.56 -11.43 12.84
N ARG A 308 -5.55 -11.14 11.98
CA ARG A 308 -5.88 -9.77 11.57
C ARG A 308 -6.20 -8.89 12.77
N THR A 309 -6.91 -9.43 13.76
CA THR A 309 -7.29 -8.67 14.96
C THR A 309 -6.11 -8.40 15.88
N ILE A 310 -5.26 -9.40 16.14
CA ILE A 310 -4.12 -9.24 17.06
C ILE A 310 -3.04 -8.30 16.51
N LEU A 311 -2.95 -8.12 15.18
CA LEU A 311 -2.01 -7.20 14.55
C LEU A 311 -2.47 -5.74 14.52
N LYS A 312 -3.69 -5.41 14.96
CA LYS A 312 -4.19 -4.02 15.01
C LYS A 312 -3.72 -3.31 16.26
N LYS A 313 -3.70 -1.97 16.20
CA LYS A 313 -3.57 -1.10 17.38
C LYS A 313 -4.90 -0.93 18.12
N TYR A 314 -5.98 -0.65 17.38
CA TYR A 314 -7.33 -0.47 17.92
C TYR A 314 -8.37 -1.22 17.08
N ASP A 315 -9.52 -1.55 17.66
CA ASP A 315 -10.66 -2.08 16.90
C ASP A 315 -11.18 -1.04 15.91
N GLU A 316 -11.51 -1.45 14.68
CA GLU A 316 -11.95 -0.53 13.62
C GLU A 316 -13.18 0.29 14.07
N GLY A 317 -13.13 1.61 13.87
CA GLY A 317 -14.29 2.48 14.03
C GLY A 317 -15.05 2.60 12.70
N PRO A 318 -16.11 3.43 12.64
CA PRO A 318 -16.87 3.63 11.40
C PRO A 318 -16.06 4.30 10.27
N VAL A 319 -14.87 4.84 10.55
CA VAL A 319 -13.94 5.39 9.56
C VAL A 319 -12.71 4.47 9.47
N HIS A 320 -12.49 3.87 8.30
CA HIS A 320 -11.70 2.65 8.09
C HIS A 320 -10.16 2.75 8.22
N THR A 321 -9.57 3.93 8.50
CA THR A 321 -8.14 4.16 8.19
C THR A 321 -7.22 4.44 9.39
N THR A 322 -7.71 5.04 10.49
CA THR A 322 -6.84 5.57 11.58
C THR A 322 -6.42 4.55 12.66
N ARG A 323 -6.71 3.26 12.47
CA ARG A 323 -6.60 2.24 13.54
C ARG A 323 -5.76 1.01 13.18
N ARG A 324 -5.23 0.95 11.96
CA ARG A 324 -4.43 -0.17 11.44
C ARG A 324 -2.94 0.06 11.69
N CYS A 325 -2.21 -0.99 12.01
CA CYS A 325 -0.76 -0.98 11.97
C CYS A 325 -0.24 -1.00 10.52
N ALA A 326 1.07 -0.83 10.36
CA ALA A 326 1.76 -0.81 9.08
C ALA A 326 1.85 -2.19 8.41
N LEU A 327 1.51 -3.27 9.13
CA LEU A 327 1.30 -4.60 8.58
C LEU A 327 -0.13 -5.05 8.87
N VAL A 328 -0.86 -5.49 7.85
CA VAL A 328 -2.27 -5.89 7.97
C VAL A 328 -2.51 -7.20 7.23
N VAL A 329 -3.25 -8.12 7.87
CA VAL A 329 -3.89 -9.23 7.15
C VAL A 329 -5.19 -8.69 6.56
N SER A 330 -5.23 -8.53 5.24
CA SER A 330 -6.39 -7.93 4.57
C SER A 330 -7.56 -8.93 4.47
N ARG A 331 -8.75 -8.40 4.15
CA ARG A 331 -9.92 -9.24 3.84
C ARG A 331 -9.86 -9.88 2.44
N ASN A 332 -8.84 -9.53 1.66
CA ASN A 332 -8.64 -10.00 0.29
C ASN A 332 -7.58 -11.11 0.24
N ASP A 333 -7.40 -11.89 1.32
CA ASP A 333 -6.39 -12.95 1.43
C ASP A 333 -4.97 -12.47 1.03
N THR A 334 -4.56 -11.30 1.54
CA THR A 334 -3.20 -10.75 1.34
C THR A 334 -2.62 -10.20 2.64
N ILE A 335 -1.31 -10.09 2.69
CA ILE A 335 -0.63 -9.23 3.67
C ILE A 335 -0.32 -7.90 3.01
N GLU A 336 -0.81 -6.85 3.65
CA GLU A 336 -0.65 -5.46 3.25
C GLU A 336 0.49 -4.83 4.06
N PHE A 337 1.50 -4.32 3.35
CA PHE A 337 2.60 -3.52 3.88
C PHE A 337 2.31 -2.04 3.61
N ARG A 338 2.23 -1.23 4.67
CA ARG A 338 1.89 0.20 4.65
C ARG A 338 3.04 1.05 5.18
N TYR A 339 4.28 0.69 4.88
CA TYR A 339 5.47 1.42 5.36
C TYR A 339 5.82 2.63 4.48
N PRO A 340 6.02 2.48 3.16
CA PRO A 340 6.50 3.58 2.32
C PRO A 340 5.45 4.69 2.12
N ALA A 341 5.93 5.92 2.01
CA ALA A 341 5.15 7.04 1.49
C ALA A 341 4.80 6.81 0.02
N SER A 342 3.67 7.38 -0.42
CA SER A 342 3.31 7.35 -1.83
C SER A 342 4.33 8.08 -2.69
N THR A 343 4.46 7.64 -3.94
CA THR A 343 5.32 8.26 -4.95
C THR A 343 4.84 7.88 -6.34
N PHE A 344 5.22 8.66 -7.35
CA PHE A 344 5.10 8.25 -8.75
C PHE A 344 6.42 7.65 -9.27
N ASN A 345 7.47 7.56 -8.43
CA ASN A 345 8.72 6.91 -8.79
C ASN A 345 8.52 5.38 -8.91
N SER A 346 8.21 4.92 -10.12
CA SER A 346 7.96 3.50 -10.41
C SER A 346 9.13 2.59 -10.06
N GLU A 347 10.37 3.07 -10.11
CA GLU A 347 11.54 2.26 -9.76
C GLU A 347 11.63 2.03 -8.25
N TYR A 348 11.33 3.06 -7.45
CA TYR A 348 11.21 2.94 -6.00
C TYR A 348 10.09 1.98 -5.61
N ILE A 349 8.92 2.09 -6.25
CA ILE A 349 7.80 1.17 -5.99
C ILE A 349 8.17 -0.26 -6.38
N ALA A 350 8.81 -0.46 -7.53
CA ALA A 350 9.27 -1.79 -7.96
C ALA A 350 10.29 -2.38 -6.98
N ALA A 351 11.21 -1.58 -6.45
CA ALA A 351 12.18 -2.03 -5.46
C ALA A 351 11.53 -2.47 -4.14
N TRP A 352 10.57 -1.69 -3.65
CA TRP A 352 9.75 -2.08 -2.51
C TRP A 352 8.93 -3.33 -2.79
N GLY A 353 8.33 -3.44 -3.98
CA GLY A 353 7.62 -4.63 -4.45
C GLY A 353 8.49 -5.88 -4.41
N GLN A 354 9.75 -5.79 -4.84
CA GLN A 354 10.69 -6.91 -4.74
C GLN A 354 11.06 -7.24 -3.30
N LEU A 355 11.29 -6.23 -2.46
CA LEU A 355 11.60 -6.43 -1.04
C LEU A 355 10.47 -7.16 -0.30
N VAL A 356 9.21 -6.74 -0.48
CA VAL A 356 8.07 -7.39 0.21
C VAL A 356 7.82 -8.80 -0.31
N ARG A 357 7.98 -9.03 -1.62
CA ARG A 357 7.90 -10.38 -2.20
C ARG A 357 9.02 -11.29 -1.69
N HIS A 358 10.22 -10.75 -1.51
CA HIS A 358 11.35 -11.47 -0.93
C HIS A 358 11.11 -11.84 0.53
N ILE A 359 10.63 -10.90 1.35
CA ILE A 359 10.23 -11.16 2.74
C ILE A 359 9.18 -12.28 2.80
N TYR A 360 8.17 -12.23 1.92
CA TYR A 360 7.16 -13.28 1.82
C TYR A 360 7.75 -14.63 1.38
N ALA A 361 8.67 -14.64 0.42
CA ALA A 361 9.33 -15.87 -0.04
C ALA A 361 10.17 -16.54 1.07
N LEU A 362 10.82 -15.77 1.95
CA LEU A 362 11.55 -16.31 3.09
C LEU A 362 10.64 -17.05 4.08
N THR A 363 9.41 -16.55 4.26
CA THR A 363 8.46 -17.10 5.24
C THR A 363 7.70 -18.32 4.70
N MET A 364 7.70 -18.52 3.37
CA MET A 364 7.20 -19.74 2.73
C MET A 364 8.10 -20.97 2.91
N LYS A 365 9.34 -20.81 3.38
CA LYS A 365 10.27 -21.92 3.59
C LYS A 365 9.77 -22.92 4.65
N SER A 366 10.43 -24.06 4.76
CA SER A 366 10.11 -25.01 5.84
C SER A 366 10.30 -24.37 7.22
N PRO A 367 9.58 -24.83 8.27
CA PRO A 367 9.73 -24.31 9.63
C PRO A 367 11.19 -24.19 10.10
N LEU A 368 12.02 -25.19 9.78
CA LEU A 368 13.42 -25.23 10.20
C LEU A 368 14.30 -24.24 9.44
N GLU A 369 14.07 -24.06 8.14
CA GLU A 369 14.80 -23.08 7.34
C GLU A 369 14.42 -21.65 7.73
N PHE A 370 13.12 -21.39 7.92
CA PHE A 370 12.63 -20.10 8.40
C PHE A 370 13.22 -19.78 9.78
N SER A 371 13.34 -20.77 10.67
CA SER A 371 13.95 -20.60 11.99
C SER A 371 15.39 -20.11 11.91
N LYS A 372 16.19 -20.65 10.99
CA LYS A 372 17.57 -20.17 10.78
C LYS A 372 17.60 -18.71 10.36
N ILE A 373 16.70 -18.30 9.45
CA ILE A 373 16.59 -16.91 9.00
C ILE A 373 16.16 -16.00 10.14
N LEU A 374 15.10 -16.36 10.87
CA LEU A 374 14.58 -15.59 11.99
C LEU A 374 15.65 -15.40 13.08
N CYS A 375 16.36 -16.47 13.44
CA CYS A 375 17.46 -16.44 14.40
C CYS A 375 18.63 -15.58 13.92
N HIS A 376 19.01 -15.66 12.65
CA HIS A 376 20.08 -14.85 12.09
C HIS A 376 19.73 -13.36 12.09
N VAL A 377 18.51 -13.01 11.63
CA VAL A 377 18.00 -11.64 11.70
C VAL A 377 17.97 -11.15 13.15
N TYR A 378 17.47 -11.96 14.08
CA TYR A 378 17.44 -11.61 15.50
C TYR A 378 18.84 -11.32 16.06
N GLU A 379 19.82 -12.18 15.76
CA GLU A 379 21.20 -11.95 16.17
C GLU A 379 21.72 -10.60 15.68
N VAL A 380 21.49 -10.28 14.39
CA VAL A 380 21.97 -9.04 13.77
C VAL A 380 21.31 -7.82 14.39
N VAL A 381 19.98 -7.78 14.49
CA VAL A 381 19.25 -6.60 14.98
C VAL A 381 19.42 -6.37 16.49
N THR A 382 19.92 -7.36 17.23
CA THR A 382 20.15 -7.24 18.67
C THR A 382 21.58 -6.89 19.07
N ARG A 383 22.51 -6.70 18.12
CA ARG A 383 23.89 -6.29 18.43
C ARG A 383 23.91 -4.92 19.11
N ASP A 384 24.84 -4.71 20.02
CA ASP A 384 24.99 -3.42 20.72
C ASP A 384 25.57 -2.31 19.82
N GLU A 385 26.29 -2.71 18.77
CA GLU A 385 26.70 -1.82 17.70
C GLU A 385 25.51 -1.48 16.83
N ALA A 386 25.38 -0.20 16.45
CA ALA A 386 24.34 0.24 15.53
C ALA A 386 24.53 -0.45 14.17
N VAL A 387 23.77 -1.52 13.94
CA VAL A 387 23.70 -2.18 12.64
C VAL A 387 22.90 -1.31 11.67
N GLY A 388 23.54 -0.92 10.57
CA GLY A 388 22.87 -0.25 9.45
C GLY A 388 21.83 -1.15 8.80
N TRP A 389 20.87 -0.56 8.08
CA TRP A 389 19.83 -1.30 7.37
C TRP A 389 20.44 -2.24 6.30
N GLU A 390 21.64 -1.93 5.81
CA GLU A 390 22.40 -2.78 4.89
C GLU A 390 22.71 -4.16 5.49
N ALA A 391 23.12 -4.20 6.76
CA ALA A 391 23.42 -5.46 7.44
C ALA A 391 22.16 -6.30 7.63
N VAL A 392 21.00 -5.66 7.84
CA VAL A 392 19.71 -6.34 7.93
C VAL A 392 19.25 -6.85 6.56
N MET A 393 19.47 -6.09 5.48
CA MET A 393 19.25 -6.58 4.12
C MET A 393 20.11 -7.80 3.80
N GLU A 394 21.37 -7.79 4.21
CA GLU A 394 22.26 -8.94 4.06
C GLU A 394 21.77 -10.15 4.86
N ALA A 395 21.30 -9.94 6.09
CA ALA A 395 20.76 -10.99 6.96
C ALA A 395 19.51 -11.68 6.38
N ILE A 396 18.70 -10.96 5.60
CA ILE A 396 17.59 -11.55 4.84
C ILE A 396 18.01 -11.99 3.44
N GLU A 397 19.29 -11.89 3.06
CA GLU A 397 19.83 -12.23 1.74
C GLU A 397 19.19 -11.48 0.56
N PHE A 398 18.70 -10.25 0.77
CA PHE A 398 18.12 -9.44 -0.29
C PHE A 398 19.21 -8.75 -1.13
N ARG A 399 19.23 -9.00 -2.45
CA ARG A 399 20.27 -8.50 -3.37
C ARG A 399 19.74 -7.92 -4.69
N ASP A 400 18.42 -7.91 -4.90
CA ASP A 400 17.83 -7.49 -6.19
C ASP A 400 18.03 -5.99 -6.46
N VAL A 401 18.08 -5.18 -5.40
CA VAL A 401 18.35 -3.75 -5.46
C VAL A 401 19.54 -3.43 -4.58
N GLY A 402 20.61 -2.92 -5.19
CA GLY A 402 21.86 -2.64 -4.49
C GLY A 402 21.71 -1.52 -3.44
N PRO A 403 22.52 -1.54 -2.37
CA PRO A 403 22.46 -0.54 -1.31
C PRO A 403 22.59 0.91 -1.80
N GLU A 404 23.42 1.17 -2.81
CA GLU A 404 23.63 2.51 -3.34
C GLU A 404 22.36 3.13 -3.93
N GLN A 405 21.48 2.31 -4.52
CA GLN A 405 20.22 2.80 -5.05
C GLN A 405 19.24 3.17 -3.91
N TRP A 406 19.22 2.40 -2.84
CA TRP A 406 18.45 2.74 -1.63
C TRP A 406 18.98 4.00 -0.96
N LYS A 407 20.30 4.15 -0.82
CA LYS A 407 20.94 5.38 -0.30
C LYS A 407 20.53 6.61 -1.11
N LYS A 408 20.47 6.50 -2.43
CA LYS A 408 20.01 7.59 -3.30
C LYS A 408 18.57 8.02 -2.95
N TRP A 409 17.64 7.07 -2.83
CA TRP A 409 16.26 7.40 -2.47
C TRP A 409 16.13 7.93 -1.04
N ILE A 410 16.87 7.37 -0.09
CA ILE A 410 16.88 7.85 1.31
C ILE A 410 17.41 9.29 1.38
N ALA A 411 18.46 9.61 0.62
CA ALA A 411 19.01 10.96 0.57
C ALA A 411 17.99 11.99 0.04
N GLU A 412 17.03 11.58 -0.80
CA GLU A 412 15.94 12.47 -1.23
C GLU A 412 15.07 12.93 -0.06
N PHE A 413 14.94 12.14 1.01
CA PHE A 413 14.17 12.47 2.22
C PHE A 413 14.80 13.58 3.07
N ASP A 414 16.09 13.85 2.89
CA ASP A 414 16.75 15.00 3.53
C ASP A 414 16.89 16.20 2.57
N GLY A 415 16.56 16.00 1.29
CA GLY A 415 16.61 17.01 0.23
C GLY A 415 15.23 17.33 -0.33
N PRO A 416 14.96 17.03 -1.62
CA PRO A 416 13.74 17.47 -2.30
C PRO A 416 12.45 16.94 -1.68
N LEU A 417 12.48 15.76 -1.02
CA LEU A 417 11.30 15.13 -0.43
C LEU A 417 11.18 15.38 1.08
N LYS A 418 12.02 16.24 1.68
CA LYS A 418 12.08 16.46 3.13
C LYS A 418 10.75 16.87 3.75
N ASP A 419 10.01 17.73 3.06
CA ASP A 419 8.66 18.09 3.44
C ASP A 419 7.69 17.63 2.36
N LEU A 420 7.08 16.46 2.60
CA LEU A 420 6.10 15.89 1.69
C LEU A 420 4.86 16.79 1.54
N ASP A 421 4.52 17.62 2.52
CA ASP A 421 3.36 18.51 2.42
C ASP A 421 3.64 19.76 1.55
N GLN A 422 4.92 20.05 1.24
CA GLN A 422 5.34 21.20 0.43
C GLN A 422 5.85 20.84 -0.98
N GLN A 423 5.51 19.64 -1.48
CA GLN A 423 5.94 19.20 -2.81
C GLN A 423 5.27 19.97 -3.97
N GLY A 424 4.11 20.58 -3.71
CA GLY A 424 3.33 21.25 -4.73
C GLY A 424 2.77 20.28 -5.78
N ILE A 425 2.53 20.81 -6.98
CA ILE A 425 1.98 20.05 -8.11
C ILE A 425 3.11 19.31 -8.81
N MET A 426 2.91 18.02 -9.08
CA MET A 426 3.91 17.21 -9.75
C MET A 426 4.08 17.66 -11.22
N PRO A 427 5.33 17.91 -11.66
CA PRO A 427 5.59 18.26 -13.06
C PRO A 427 5.31 17.06 -13.98
N ARG A 428 5.05 17.34 -15.25
CA ARG A 428 4.99 16.29 -16.28
C ARG A 428 6.34 15.59 -16.38
N ARG A 429 6.32 14.29 -16.67
CA ARG A 429 7.53 13.56 -17.04
C ARG A 429 7.87 13.86 -18.50
N PRO A 430 9.16 14.04 -18.83
CA PRO A 430 9.58 14.11 -20.21
C PRO A 430 9.05 12.87 -20.95
N ARG A 431 8.39 13.06 -22.11
CA ARG A 431 8.18 11.93 -23.03
C ARG A 431 9.57 11.45 -23.41
N MET A 432 9.90 10.20 -23.11
CA MET A 432 11.09 9.59 -23.69
C MET A 432 10.88 9.61 -25.20
N THR A 433 11.65 10.44 -25.91
CA THR A 433 11.78 10.33 -27.35
C THR A 433 12.36 8.94 -27.60
N ILE A 434 11.57 8.10 -28.26
CA ILE A 434 12.07 6.85 -28.81
C ILE A 434 12.88 7.29 -30.01
N ASP A 435 14.20 7.38 -29.84
CA ASP A 435 15.14 7.40 -30.98
C ASP A 435 15.26 5.99 -31.57
#